data_AF-D3S8D8-F1
#
_entry.id   AF-D3S8D8-F1
#
_cell.length_a   1.000
_cell.length_b   1.000
_cell.length_c   1.000
_cell.angle_alpha   90.00
_cell.angle_beta   90.00
_cell.angle_gamma   90.00
#
_symmetry.space_group_name_H-M   'P 1'
#
loop_
_entity.id
_entity.type
_entity.pdbx_description
1 polymer ?
#
loop_
_entity_poly.entity_id
_entity_poly.type
_entity_poly.pdbx_seq_one_letter_code
_entity_poly.pdbx_strand_id
1 'polypeptide(L)'
;MRKIYFISDTHFNHANIIKYCNRPFSSVEEMNKTLIKNWNNIVRDKDIVYFLGDFVLSKNKVKKAKELIELLNGEVIFIKGNHDKFGEKFRVIEYNGYKFMLIHNPDSSYTFNFDGWIIHGHHHANHLDEYPFINPKRKRV
;
A
#
# COMPACT_ATOMS: atom_id res chain seq x y z
N MET A 1 -0.56 18.18 14.71
CA MET A 1 -1.46 18.04 13.56
C MET A 1 -1.49 16.58 13.14
N ARG A 2 -2.65 16.08 12.72
CA ARG A 2 -2.84 14.75 12.14
C ARG A 2 -2.16 14.67 10.77
N LYS A 3 -1.35 13.65 10.51
CA LYS A 3 -0.71 13.41 9.22
C LYS A 3 -1.43 12.33 8.42
N ILE A 4 -1.24 12.35 7.11
CA ILE A 4 -1.73 11.33 6.17
C ILE A 4 -0.52 10.68 5.50
N TYR A 5 -0.48 9.35 5.51
CA TYR A 5 0.52 8.55 4.84
C TYR A 5 -0.12 7.60 3.82
N PHE A 6 0.68 7.21 2.83
CA PHE A 6 0.31 6.25 1.80
C PHE A 6 1.38 5.17 1.74
N ILE A 7 0.97 3.91 1.63
CA ILE A 7 1.87 2.77 1.50
C ILE A 7 1.12 1.62 0.85
N SER A 8 1.84 0.71 0.19
CA SER A 8 1.27 -0.43 -0.51
C SER A 8 2.21 -1.64 -0.39
N ASP A 9 1.72 -2.82 -0.74
CA ASP A 9 2.54 -3.99 -1.10
C ASP A 9 3.52 -4.42 0.00
N THR A 10 3.16 -4.27 1.28
CA THR A 10 4.01 -4.76 2.37
C THR A 10 4.17 -6.27 2.31
N HIS A 11 3.15 -6.99 1.83
CA HIS A 11 3.16 -8.44 1.69
C HIS A 11 3.65 -9.13 2.98
N PHE A 12 3.13 -8.70 4.14
CA PHE A 12 3.46 -9.34 5.40
C PHE A 12 3.22 -10.85 5.32
N ASN A 13 4.12 -11.63 5.90
CA ASN A 13 4.13 -13.10 5.86
C ASN A 13 4.37 -13.75 4.49
N HIS A 14 4.77 -12.98 3.46
CA HIS A 14 5.10 -13.52 2.13
C HIS A 14 6.60 -13.80 1.96
N ALA A 15 7.10 -14.99 2.28
CA ALA A 15 8.54 -15.28 2.15
C ALA A 15 9.09 -15.07 0.71
N ASN A 16 8.33 -15.46 -0.32
CA ASN A 16 8.79 -15.35 -1.71
C ASN A 16 8.92 -13.90 -2.22
N ILE A 17 8.26 -12.92 -1.58
CA ILE A 17 8.36 -11.51 -1.99
C ILE A 17 9.78 -10.96 -1.81
N ILE A 18 10.54 -11.53 -0.86
CA ILE A 18 11.92 -11.14 -0.59
C ILE A 18 12.75 -11.38 -1.85
N LYS A 19 12.70 -12.59 -2.39
CA LYS A 19 13.42 -12.93 -3.63
C LYS A 19 12.83 -12.19 -4.83
N TYR A 20 11.51 -12.13 -4.95
CA TYR A 20 10.83 -11.54 -6.11
C TYR A 20 11.12 -10.05 -6.29
N CYS A 21 11.16 -9.28 -5.19
CA CYS A 21 11.45 -7.85 -5.21
C CYS A 21 12.89 -7.51 -4.79
N ASN A 22 13.77 -8.50 -4.65
CA ASN A 22 15.12 -8.34 -4.11
C ASN A 22 15.17 -7.53 -2.79
N ARG A 23 14.24 -7.80 -1.86
CA ARG A 23 14.20 -7.11 -0.57
C ARG A 23 15.39 -7.54 0.28
N PRO A 24 16.02 -6.63 1.05
CA PRO A 24 17.25 -6.93 1.80
C PRO A 24 16.96 -7.63 3.13
N PHE A 25 16.26 -8.77 3.09
CA PHE A 25 15.93 -9.56 4.29
C PHE A 25 16.34 -11.01 4.11
N SER A 26 16.86 -11.61 5.18
CA SER A 26 17.22 -13.02 5.20
C SER A 26 16.02 -13.92 5.49
N SER A 27 14.97 -13.40 6.14
CA SER A 27 13.75 -14.14 6.46
C SER A 27 12.49 -13.27 6.46
N VAL A 28 11.32 -13.92 6.41
CA VAL A 28 10.02 -13.24 6.48
C VAL A 28 9.77 -12.65 7.87
N GLU A 29 10.30 -13.27 8.93
CA GLU A 29 10.24 -12.76 10.30
C GLU A 29 11.05 -11.48 10.44
N GLU A 30 12.25 -11.42 9.87
CA GLU A 30 13.10 -10.22 9.85
C GLU A 30 12.41 -9.07 9.10
N MET A 31 11.86 -9.38 7.92
CA MET A 31 11.11 -8.42 7.11
C MET A 31 9.90 -7.86 7.89
N ASN A 32 9.06 -8.73 8.44
CA ASN A 32 7.86 -8.33 9.18
C ASN A 32 8.21 -7.41 10.37
N LYS A 33 9.21 -7.80 11.19
CA LYS A 33 9.65 -6.99 12.34
C LYS A 33 10.17 -5.63 11.91
N THR A 34 10.94 -5.59 10.83
CA THR A 34 11.51 -4.34 10.31
C THR A 34 10.43 -3.40 9.78
N LEU A 35 9.46 -3.93 9.02
CA LEU A 35 8.34 -3.15 8.50
C LEU A 35 7.49 -2.55 9.63
N ILE A 36 7.15 -3.34 10.66
CA ILE A 36 6.39 -2.87 11.84
C ILE A 36 7.17 -1.78 12.58
N LYS A 37 8.48 -1.99 12.81
CA LYS A 37 9.34 -1.01 13.47
C LYS A 37 9.38 0.31 12.70
N ASN A 38 9.61 0.26 11.38
CA ASN A 38 9.68 1.45 10.55
C ASN A 38 8.35 2.20 10.51
N TRP A 39 7.23 1.47 10.44
CA TRP A 39 5.90 2.03 10.51
C TRP A 39 5.70 2.82 11.83
N ASN A 40 5.90 2.16 12.97
CA ASN A 40 5.64 2.77 14.28
C ASN A 40 6.63 3.90 14.64
N ASN A 41 7.82 3.91 14.03
CA ASN A 41 8.75 5.03 14.17
C ASN A 41 8.20 6.33 13.57
N ILE A 42 7.38 6.25 12.52
CA ILE A 42 6.86 7.41 11.78
C ILE A 42 5.40 7.72 12.11
N VAL A 43 4.54 6.70 12.13
CA VAL A 43 3.10 6.84 12.30
C VAL A 43 2.76 6.95 13.79
N ARG A 44 1.89 7.92 14.12
CA ARG A 44 1.34 8.12 15.48
C ARG A 44 -0.13 7.72 15.49
N ASP A 45 -0.67 7.45 16.68
CA ASP A 45 -2.02 6.88 16.88
C ASP A 45 -3.15 7.64 16.18
N LYS A 46 -3.01 8.96 16.02
CA LYS A 46 -4.02 9.80 15.39
C LYS A 46 -3.82 9.98 13.89
N ASP A 47 -2.70 9.54 13.31
CA ASP A 47 -2.43 9.68 11.88
C ASP A 47 -3.34 8.76 11.04
N ILE A 48 -3.52 9.09 9.76
CA ILE A 48 -4.20 8.23 8.79
C ILE A 48 -3.17 7.54 7.94
N VAL A 49 -3.35 6.25 7.68
CA VAL A 49 -2.60 5.53 6.66
C VAL A 49 -3.57 4.94 5.64
N TYR A 50 -3.48 5.41 4.39
CA TYR A 50 -4.12 4.74 3.27
C TYR A 50 -3.22 3.61 2.78
N PHE A 51 -3.68 2.37 2.97
CA PHE A 51 -2.96 1.17 2.58
C PHE A 51 -3.47 0.69 1.21
N LEU A 52 -2.66 0.79 0.16
CA LEU A 52 -3.07 0.64 -1.24
C LEU A 52 -2.97 -0.79 -1.78
N GLY A 53 -3.26 -1.77 -0.93
CA GLY A 53 -3.42 -3.17 -1.30
C GLY A 53 -2.18 -4.05 -1.11
N ASP A 54 -2.43 -5.35 -1.11
CA ASP A 54 -1.50 -6.45 -0.91
C ASP A 54 -0.79 -6.40 0.46
N PHE A 55 -1.62 -6.30 1.51
CA PHE A 55 -1.18 -6.16 2.89
C PHE A 55 -0.51 -7.44 3.44
N VAL A 56 -1.16 -8.60 3.25
CA VAL A 56 -0.74 -9.88 3.84
C VAL A 56 -0.91 -11.02 2.85
N LEU A 57 0.10 -11.89 2.75
CA LEU A 57 -0.02 -13.20 2.09
C LEU A 57 0.27 -14.32 3.09
N SER A 58 -0.77 -15.07 3.48
CA SER A 58 -0.68 -16.20 4.39
C SER A 58 -1.83 -17.17 4.14
N LYS A 59 -1.75 -18.41 4.64
CA LYS A 59 -2.87 -19.37 4.61
C LYS A 59 -4.11 -18.84 5.35
N ASN A 60 -3.93 -18.03 6.41
CA ASN A 60 -5.02 -17.44 7.18
C ASN A 60 -4.96 -15.90 7.13
N LYS A 61 -5.17 -15.34 5.93
CA LYS A 61 -4.99 -13.90 5.65
C LYS A 61 -5.76 -12.98 6.59
N VAL A 62 -7.04 -13.27 6.82
CA VAL A 62 -7.91 -12.39 7.63
C VAL A 62 -7.45 -12.36 9.08
N LYS A 63 -7.16 -13.53 9.68
CA LYS A 63 -6.66 -13.58 11.05
C LYS A 63 -5.31 -12.87 11.17
N LYS A 64 -4.38 -13.14 10.25
CA LYS A 64 -3.04 -12.51 10.25
C LYS A 64 -3.10 -11.00 10.02
N ALA A 65 -4.00 -10.54 9.18
CA ALA A 65 -4.22 -9.10 8.99
C ALA A 65 -4.69 -8.44 10.29
N LYS A 66 -5.65 -9.03 11.02
CA LYS A 66 -6.11 -8.51 12.31
C LYS A 66 -4.98 -8.44 13.34
N GLU A 67 -4.23 -9.53 13.49
CA GLU A 67 -3.06 -9.58 14.40
C GLU A 67 -2.02 -8.50 14.04
N LEU A 68 -1.78 -8.23 12.76
CA LEU A 68 -0.84 -7.20 12.33
C LEU A 68 -1.37 -5.78 12.53
N ILE A 69 -2.67 -5.54 12.28
CA ILE A 69 -3.29 -4.22 12.48
C ILE A 69 -3.17 -3.79 13.94
N GLU A 70 -3.32 -4.71 14.90
CA GLU A 70 -3.14 -4.43 16.34
C GLU A 70 -1.71 -3.98 16.71
N LEU A 71 -0.72 -4.25 15.85
CA LEU A 71 0.68 -3.89 16.06
C LEU A 71 1.09 -2.59 15.36
N LEU A 72 0.22 -2.01 14.52
CA LEU A 72 0.54 -0.84 13.70
C LEU A 72 -0.16 0.41 14.24
N ASN A 73 0.61 1.47 14.46
CA ASN A 73 0.06 2.76 14.88
C ASN A 73 -0.79 3.40 13.77
N GLY A 74 -1.76 4.23 14.19
CA GLY A 74 -2.57 5.04 13.30
C GLY A 74 -3.87 4.38 12.86
N GLU A 75 -4.74 5.18 12.23
CA GLU A 75 -5.97 4.71 11.63
C GLU A 75 -5.69 4.23 10.20
N VAL A 76 -5.81 2.92 9.96
CA VAL A 76 -5.50 2.34 8.64
C VAL A 76 -6.76 2.16 7.81
N ILE A 77 -6.80 2.80 6.65
CA ILE A 77 -7.86 2.67 5.66
C ILE A 77 -7.35 1.81 4.51
N PHE A 78 -7.98 0.64 4.32
CA PHE A 78 -7.53 -0.35 3.36
C PHE A 78 -8.22 -0.18 2.00
N ILE A 79 -7.41 0.00 0.96
CA ILE A 79 -7.79 -0.21 -0.43
C ILE A 79 -7.36 -1.62 -0.81
N LYS A 80 -8.25 -2.35 -1.46
CA LYS A 80 -8.10 -3.77 -1.74
C LYS A 80 -7.10 -4.01 -2.87
N GLY A 81 -6.05 -4.76 -2.56
CA GLY A 81 -5.14 -5.33 -3.56
C GLY A 81 -5.62 -6.67 -4.13
N ASN A 82 -4.82 -7.24 -5.04
CA ASN A 82 -5.13 -8.51 -5.69
C ASN A 82 -5.21 -9.67 -4.70
N HIS A 83 -4.40 -9.62 -3.64
CA HIS A 83 -4.29 -10.67 -2.65
C HIS A 83 -5.18 -10.44 -1.42
N ASP A 84 -5.82 -9.29 -1.31
CA ASP A 84 -6.64 -8.95 -0.15
C ASP A 84 -8.07 -9.49 -0.25
N LYS A 85 -8.66 -9.75 0.92
CA LYS A 85 -10.05 -10.19 1.05
C LYS A 85 -10.99 -9.09 1.55
N PHE A 86 -10.46 -7.94 1.92
CA PHE A 86 -11.17 -6.80 2.49
C PHE A 86 -10.60 -5.49 1.94
N GLY A 87 -11.27 -4.37 2.23
CA GLY A 87 -10.90 -3.05 1.74
C GLY A 87 -11.78 -2.54 0.60
N GLU A 88 -11.72 -1.23 0.38
CA GLU A 88 -12.42 -0.53 -0.71
C GLU A 88 -11.76 -0.84 -2.06
N LYS A 89 -12.52 -0.84 -3.16
CA LYS A 89 -11.92 -1.06 -4.48
C LYS A 89 -10.97 0.07 -4.88
N PHE A 90 -11.37 1.30 -4.55
CA PHE A 90 -10.60 2.53 -4.69
C PHE A 90 -11.23 3.58 -3.77
N ARG A 91 -10.53 4.69 -3.54
CA ARG A 91 -11.05 5.86 -2.85
C ARG A 91 -10.60 7.13 -3.56
N VAL A 92 -11.45 8.15 -3.59
CA VAL A 92 -11.05 9.48 -4.07
C VAL A 92 -10.92 10.41 -2.87
N ILE A 93 -9.79 11.11 -2.78
CA ILE A 93 -9.55 12.17 -1.81
C ILE A 93 -9.24 13.47 -2.54
N GLU A 94 -9.47 14.60 -1.87
CA GLU A 94 -9.11 15.91 -2.38
C GLU A 94 -8.12 16.58 -1.43
N TYR A 95 -7.09 17.22 -1.97
CA TYR A 95 -6.10 17.96 -1.21
C TYR A 95 -5.62 19.16 -2.02
N ASN A 96 -5.77 20.36 -1.44
CA ASN A 96 -5.39 21.64 -2.08
C ASN A 96 -5.92 21.80 -3.52
N GLY A 97 -7.17 21.39 -3.77
CA GLY A 97 -7.81 21.47 -5.09
C GLY A 97 -7.41 20.38 -6.08
N TYR A 98 -6.55 19.44 -5.68
CA TYR A 98 -6.21 18.25 -6.48
C TYR A 98 -7.01 17.04 -6.03
N LYS A 99 -7.53 16.27 -6.98
CA LYS A 99 -8.16 14.98 -6.73
C LYS A 99 -7.14 13.86 -6.89
N PHE A 100 -7.15 12.92 -5.93
CA PHE A 100 -6.32 11.73 -5.96
C PHE A 100 -7.19 10.48 -5.85
N MET A 101 -7.12 9.60 -6.84
CA MET A 101 -7.65 8.25 -6.76
C MET A 101 -6.60 7.33 -6.15
N LEU A 102 -6.94 6.77 -5.00
CA LEU A 102 -6.19 5.75 -4.30
C LEU A 102 -6.67 4.38 -4.79
N ILE A 103 -5.83 3.65 -5.52
CA ILE A 103 -6.18 2.36 -6.10
C ILE A 103 -4.94 1.47 -6.18
N HIS A 104 -5.09 0.17 -5.94
CA HIS A 104 -3.95 -0.75 -5.99
C HIS A 104 -3.36 -0.87 -7.40
N ASN A 105 -4.18 -1.29 -8.37
CA ASN A 105 -3.78 -1.45 -9.77
C ASN A 105 -4.14 -0.19 -10.58
N PRO A 106 -3.15 0.58 -11.09
CA PRO A 106 -3.40 1.82 -11.82
C PRO A 106 -4.04 1.61 -13.21
N ASP A 107 -4.01 0.40 -13.74
CA ASP A 107 -4.57 0.05 -15.06
C ASP A 107 -5.97 -0.57 -14.96
N SER A 108 -6.56 -0.55 -13.77
CA SER A 108 -7.96 -0.92 -13.58
C SER A 108 -8.88 -0.02 -14.39
N SER A 109 -9.99 -0.56 -14.90
CA SER A 109 -11.01 0.22 -15.61
C SER A 109 -11.63 1.34 -14.77
N TYR A 110 -11.52 1.29 -13.44
CA TYR A 110 -11.98 2.39 -12.56
C TYR A 110 -11.17 3.68 -12.76
N THR A 111 -9.93 3.59 -13.26
CA THR A 111 -9.09 4.76 -13.51
C THR A 111 -9.40 5.43 -14.85
N PHE A 112 -10.20 4.78 -15.70
CA PHE A 112 -10.51 5.29 -17.03
C PHE A 112 -11.33 6.57 -16.90
N ASN A 113 -10.89 7.62 -17.61
CA ASN A 113 -11.50 8.96 -17.58
C ASN A 113 -11.50 9.66 -16.21
N PHE A 114 -10.73 9.18 -15.23
CA PHE A 114 -10.57 9.90 -13.98
C PHE A 114 -9.74 11.17 -14.21
N ASP A 115 -10.34 12.34 -14.02
CA ASP A 115 -9.64 13.62 -14.11
C ASP A 115 -9.03 13.99 -12.75
N GLY A 116 -7.85 13.43 -12.50
CA GLY A 116 -7.07 13.66 -11.28
C GLY A 116 -5.76 12.88 -11.30
N TRP A 117 -5.10 12.81 -10.15
CA TRP A 117 -3.92 12.00 -9.93
C TRP A 117 -4.30 10.60 -9.43
N ILE A 118 -3.51 9.60 -9.78
CA ILE A 118 -3.66 8.23 -9.27
C ILE A 118 -2.47 7.94 -8.36
N ILE A 119 -2.72 7.50 -7.14
CA ILE A 119 -1.69 6.99 -6.23
C ILE A 119 -1.87 5.48 -6.14
N HIS A 120 -0.82 4.71 -6.44
CA HIS A 120 -0.93 3.26 -6.59
C HIS A 120 0.24 2.45 -6.05
N GLY A 121 0.10 1.13 -6.16
CA GLY A 121 1.13 0.13 -5.85
C GLY A 121 1.32 -0.84 -7.00
N HIS A 122 1.20 -2.14 -6.71
CA HIS A 122 1.06 -3.26 -7.66
C HIS A 122 2.30 -3.65 -8.48
N HIS A 123 3.07 -2.71 -9.01
CA HIS A 123 4.17 -3.01 -9.95
C HIS A 123 5.52 -3.31 -9.29
N HIS A 124 5.61 -3.19 -7.96
CA HIS A 124 6.78 -3.54 -7.15
C HIS A 124 8.12 -2.92 -7.62
N ALA A 125 8.08 -1.77 -8.29
CA ALA A 125 9.25 -1.13 -8.90
C ALA A 125 10.00 -2.00 -9.94
N ASN A 126 9.36 -3.03 -10.49
CA ASN A 126 9.97 -3.91 -11.50
C ASN A 126 9.92 -3.32 -12.93
N HIS A 127 9.12 -2.28 -13.15
CA HIS A 127 8.84 -1.70 -14.46
C HIS A 127 8.94 -0.16 -14.41
N LEU A 128 10.06 0.38 -13.95
CA LEU A 128 10.23 1.82 -13.71
C LEU A 128 10.12 2.68 -14.98
N ASP A 129 10.35 2.10 -16.17
CA ASP A 129 10.16 2.80 -17.44
C ASP A 129 8.67 3.12 -17.71
N GLU A 130 7.76 2.28 -17.22
CA GLU A 130 6.31 2.44 -17.38
C GLU A 130 5.62 3.03 -16.15
N TYR A 131 6.09 2.63 -14.96
CA TYR A 131 5.59 3.04 -13.65
C TYR A 131 6.73 3.67 -12.83
N PRO A 132 7.26 4.82 -13.27
CA PRO A 132 8.21 5.58 -12.46
C PRO A 132 7.51 6.10 -11.21
N PHE A 133 8.30 6.46 -10.19
CA PHE A 133 7.77 6.98 -8.92
C PHE A 133 6.82 8.18 -9.10
N ILE A 134 7.04 9.02 -10.11
CA ILE A 134 6.09 10.06 -10.51
C ILE A 134 6.00 10.07 -12.03
N ASN A 135 4.79 9.90 -12.57
CA ASN A 135 4.50 10.03 -14.00
C ASN A 135 3.57 11.23 -14.24
N PRO A 136 4.10 12.44 -14.54
CA PRO A 136 3.28 13.63 -14.71
C PRO A 136 2.42 13.58 -15.97
N LYS A 137 2.85 12.84 -17.01
CA LYS A 137 2.08 12.69 -18.25
C LYS A 137 0.80 11.87 -18.03
N ARG A 138 0.89 10.84 -17.20
CA ARG A 138 -0.25 9.98 -16.83
C ARG A 138 -0.92 10.39 -15.51
N LYS A 139 -0.43 11.46 -14.86
CA LYS A 139 -0.83 11.89 -13.50
C LYS A 139 -0.81 10.72 -12.50
N ARG A 140 0.27 9.93 -12.45
CA ARG A 140 0.43 8.80 -11.52
C ARG A 140 1.56 9.03 -10.52
N VAL A 141 1.40 8.49 -9.32
CA VAL A 141 2.39 8.36 -8.25
C VAL A 141 2.40 6.91 -7.77
#